data_AF-G9BGT4-F1
#
_entry.id   AF-G9BGT4-F1
#
_cell.length_a   1.000
_cell.length_b   1.000
_cell.length_c   1.000
_cell.angle_alpha   90.00
_cell.angle_beta   90.00
_cell.angle_gamma   90.00
#
_symmetry.space_group_name_H-M   'P 1'
#
loop_
_entity.id
_entity.type
_entity.pdbx_description
1 polymer ?
#
loop_
_entity_poly.entity_id
_entity_poly.type
_entity_poly.pdbx_seq_one_letter_code
_entity_poly.pdbx_strand_id
1 'polypeptide(L)'
;MSLRPVIVGGGPAGMAAAIELARHGVRCTLLEEASRLGGVVYRGPLRDGVQLDYLGPRYSEALSKLHGEFWKQSGLIDLRLNHRVVGAEGTRALVALDADERLQEIEYSHLLLAAGCHERSVPFPGWTLPGVILLGGLQL
;
A
#
# COMPACT_ATOMS: atom_id res chain seq x y z
N MET A 1 28.05 3.03 -2.87
CA MET A 1 26.84 3.82 -2.55
C MET A 1 25.97 2.98 -1.63
N SER A 2 25.48 3.54 -0.52
CA SER A 2 24.53 2.83 0.34
C SER A 2 23.17 2.73 -0.35
N LEU A 3 22.60 1.53 -0.43
CA LEU A 3 21.26 1.33 -0.97
C LEU A 3 20.23 1.87 0.02
N ARG A 4 19.33 2.71 -0.48
CA ARG A 4 18.14 3.24 0.20
C ARG A 4 16.93 3.06 -0.73
N PRO A 5 16.42 1.84 -0.92
CA PRO A 5 15.20 1.62 -1.69
C PRO A 5 14.00 2.11 -0.89
N VAL A 6 13.10 2.83 -1.55
CA VAL A 6 11.82 3.26 -1.01
C VAL A 6 10.70 2.64 -1.84
N ILE A 7 9.72 2.05 -1.17
CA ILE A 7 8.51 1.47 -1.74
C ILE A 7 7.33 2.33 -1.31
N VAL A 8 6.51 2.76 -2.28
CA VAL A 8 5.28 3.53 -2.01
C VAL A 8 4.07 2.63 -2.24
N GLY A 9 3.33 2.34 -1.18
CA GLY A 9 2.17 1.46 -1.16
C GLY A 9 2.44 0.12 -0.47
N GLY A 10 1.62 -0.22 0.52
CA GLY A 10 1.65 -1.44 1.33
C GLY A 10 0.63 -2.50 0.91
N GLY A 11 0.16 -2.45 -0.34
CA GLY A 11 -0.62 -3.53 -0.96
C GLY A 11 0.22 -4.76 -1.30
N PRO A 12 -0.36 -5.78 -1.97
CA PRO A 12 0.33 -7.04 -2.27
C PRO A 12 1.63 -6.85 -3.07
N ALA A 13 1.63 -5.91 -4.03
CA ALA A 13 2.82 -5.60 -4.82
C ALA A 13 3.96 -5.00 -3.97
N GLY A 14 3.65 -4.06 -3.09
CA GLY A 14 4.64 -3.44 -2.21
C GLY A 14 5.19 -4.39 -1.16
N MET A 15 4.31 -5.20 -0.55
CA MET A 15 4.73 -6.25 0.38
C MET A 15 5.66 -7.28 -0.31
N ALA A 16 5.31 -7.73 -1.51
CA ALA A 16 6.14 -8.67 -2.27
C ALA A 16 7.52 -8.08 -2.60
N ALA A 17 7.57 -6.80 -3.01
CA ALA A 17 8.83 -6.11 -3.27
C ALA A 17 9.71 -5.99 -2.01
N ALA A 18 9.11 -5.64 -0.87
CA ALA A 18 9.83 -5.52 0.40
C ALA A 18 10.37 -6.87 0.88
N ILE A 19 9.57 -7.93 0.76
CA ILE A 19 10.00 -9.31 1.04
C ILE A 19 11.19 -9.68 0.17
N GLU A 20 11.13 -9.42 -1.14
CA GLU A 20 12.20 -9.79 -2.04
C GLU A 20 13.51 -9.05 -1.70
N LEU A 21 13.46 -7.74 -1.46
CA LEU A 21 14.62 -6.97 -1.01
C LEU A 21 15.21 -7.54 0.29
N ALA A 22 14.36 -7.83 1.28
CA ALA A 22 14.80 -8.39 2.55
C ALA A 22 15.44 -9.78 2.40
N ARG A 23 14.93 -10.63 1.49
CA ARG A 23 15.51 -11.95 1.19
C ARG A 23 16.93 -11.85 0.61
N HIS A 24 17.25 -10.75 -0.06
CA HIS A 24 18.61 -10.43 -0.53
C HIS A 24 19.42 -9.59 0.46
N GLY A 25 18.95 -9.44 1.70
CA GLY A 25 19.64 -8.69 2.75
C GLY A 25 19.62 -7.17 2.55
N VAL A 26 18.78 -6.65 1.65
CA VAL A 26 18.67 -5.22 1.36
C VAL A 26 17.59 -4.61 2.25
N ARG A 27 17.96 -3.64 3.07
CA ARG A 27 17.00 -2.85 3.85
C ARG A 27 16.24 -1.88 2.96
N CYS A 28 14.95 -1.71 3.21
CA CYS A 28 14.12 -0.75 2.49
C CYS A 28 13.16 -0.01 3.44
N THR A 29 12.69 1.15 2.99
CA THR A 29 11.55 1.85 3.62
C THR A 29 10.29 1.58 2.82
N LEU A 30 9.20 1.19 3.48
CA LEU A 30 7.88 1.05 2.88
C LEU A 30 6.95 2.08 3.49
N LEU A 31 6.37 2.93 2.64
CA LEU A 31 5.41 3.98 3.01
C LEU A 31 4.00 3.52 2.64
N GLU A 32 3.07 3.57 3.58
CA GLU A 32 1.66 3.24 3.38
C GLU A 32 0.78 4.33 4.00
N GLU A 33 -0.20 4.81 3.23
CA GLU A 33 -1.11 5.88 3.67
C GLU A 33 -2.11 5.40 4.73
N ALA A 34 -2.44 4.11 4.72
CA ALA A 34 -3.38 3.51 5.65
C ALA A 34 -2.71 3.16 6.99
N SER A 35 -3.54 2.94 8.00
CA SER A 35 -3.13 2.45 9.32
C SER A 35 -2.78 0.95 9.34
N ARG A 36 -2.82 0.26 8.20
CA ARG A 36 -2.52 -1.16 8.06
C ARG A 36 -2.05 -1.52 6.65
N LEU A 37 -1.28 -2.61 6.54
CA LEU A 37 -0.91 -3.24 5.28
C LEU A 37 -2.09 -3.98 4.63
N GLY A 38 -1.94 -4.25 3.34
CA GLY A 38 -2.84 -5.11 2.55
C GLY A 38 -3.44 -4.41 1.32
N GLY A 39 -3.51 -3.07 1.32
CA GLY A 39 -4.12 -2.30 0.23
C GLY A 39 -5.63 -2.57 0.08
N VAL A 40 -6.17 -2.31 -1.12
CA VAL A 40 -7.62 -2.33 -1.39
C VAL A 40 -8.28 -3.70 -1.19
N VAL A 41 -7.52 -4.80 -1.33
CA VAL A 41 -8.03 -6.17 -1.15
C VAL A 41 -8.54 -6.40 0.28
N TYR A 42 -8.09 -5.59 1.22
CA TYR A 42 -8.47 -5.65 2.63
C TYR A 42 -9.45 -4.52 3.01
N ARG A 43 -10.09 -3.84 2.05
CA ARG A 43 -11.02 -2.71 2.31
C ARG A 43 -12.50 -3.10 2.54
N GLY A 44 -12.86 -4.40 2.63
CA GLY A 44 -14.23 -4.91 2.87
C GLY A 44 -14.95 -4.48 4.18
N PRO A 45 -16.29 -4.62 4.29
CA PRO A 45 -17.20 -3.48 4.53
C PRO A 45 -17.55 -3.12 5.99
N LEU A 46 -17.13 -3.86 7.02
CA LEU A 46 -17.43 -3.49 8.41
C LEU A 46 -16.28 -3.93 9.31
N ARG A 47 -15.54 -2.94 9.81
CA ARG A 47 -14.30 -3.07 10.58
C ARG A 47 -14.50 -3.86 11.89
N ASP A 48 -14.21 -5.16 11.84
CA ASP A 48 -13.30 -5.87 12.77
C ASP A 48 -12.96 -7.25 12.20
N GLY A 49 -11.66 -7.52 11.97
CA GLY A 49 -11.18 -8.75 11.34
C GLY A 49 -11.50 -8.85 9.84
N VAL A 50 -10.48 -8.75 8.98
CA VAL A 50 -10.68 -8.93 7.53
C VAL A 50 -10.78 -10.43 7.23
N GLN A 51 -11.99 -10.92 6.98
CA GLN A 51 -12.21 -12.25 6.42
C GLN A 51 -12.14 -12.17 4.89
N LEU A 52 -11.17 -12.88 4.31
CA LEU A 52 -10.92 -12.91 2.86
C LEU A 52 -11.70 -14.00 2.13
N ASP A 53 -12.64 -14.66 2.81
CA ASP A 53 -13.35 -15.85 2.31
C ASP A 53 -14.13 -15.57 1.03
N TYR A 54 -14.59 -14.33 0.84
CA TYR A 54 -15.27 -13.87 -0.38
C TYR A 54 -14.37 -13.91 -1.64
N LEU A 55 -13.04 -13.95 -1.47
CA LEU A 55 -12.08 -14.08 -2.58
C LEU A 55 -11.89 -15.54 -3.01
N GLY A 56 -12.39 -16.50 -2.23
CA GLY A 56 -12.16 -17.93 -2.41
C GLY A 56 -10.82 -18.41 -1.83
N PRO A 57 -10.70 -19.73 -1.58
CA PRO A 57 -9.64 -20.32 -0.76
C PRO A 57 -8.23 -20.08 -1.31
N ARG A 58 -8.08 -20.11 -2.64
CA ARG A 58 -6.77 -19.88 -3.29
C ARG A 58 -6.23 -18.48 -3.01
N TYR A 59 -7.08 -17.46 -3.08
CA TYR A 59 -6.67 -16.07 -2.88
C TYR A 59 -6.46 -15.75 -1.40
N SER A 60 -7.34 -16.23 -0.52
CA SER A 60 -7.19 -16.05 0.92
C SER A 60 -5.92 -16.71 1.46
N GLU A 61 -5.57 -17.91 0.97
CA GLU A 61 -4.32 -18.59 1.33
C GLU A 61 -3.08 -17.82 0.85
N ALA A 62 -3.07 -17.41 -0.42
CA ALA A 62 -1.94 -16.68 -1.00
C ALA A 62 -1.68 -15.35 -0.26
N LEU A 63 -2.74 -14.62 0.08
CA LEU A 63 -2.68 -13.36 0.81
C LEU A 63 -2.25 -13.54 2.27
N SER A 64 -2.74 -14.60 2.94
CA SER A 64 -2.30 -14.97 4.29
C SER A 64 -0.82 -15.33 4.32
N LYS A 65 -0.35 -16.10 3.32
CA LYS A 65 1.06 -16.45 3.16
C LYS A 65 1.93 -15.20 2.95
N LEU A 66 1.49 -14.28 2.09
CA LEU A 66 2.20 -13.03 1.83
C LEU A 66 2.35 -12.17 3.09
N HIS A 67 1.27 -12.01 3.87
CA HIS A 67 1.33 -11.33 5.18
C HIS A 67 2.31 -12.02 6.14
N GLY A 68 2.23 -13.35 6.23
CA GLY A 68 3.12 -14.14 7.09
C GLY A 68 4.60 -13.99 6.68
N GLU A 69 4.89 -13.99 5.39
CA GLU A 69 6.24 -13.77 4.86
C GLU A 69 6.74 -12.35 5.12
N PHE A 70 5.89 -11.33 4.95
CA PHE A 70 6.23 -9.94 5.25
C PHE A 70 6.69 -9.77 6.70
N TRP A 71 5.92 -10.27 7.66
CA TRP A 71 6.25 -10.13 9.08
C TRP A 71 7.52 -10.88 9.48
N LYS A 72 7.80 -12.03 8.86
CA LYS A 72 9.09 -12.75 9.05
C LYS A 72 10.30 -11.91 8.62
N GLN A 73 10.13 -11.01 7.65
CA GLN A 73 11.19 -10.16 7.11
C GLN A 73 11.21 -8.75 7.72
N SER A 74 10.30 -8.44 8.64
CA SER A 74 10.10 -7.09 9.20
C SER A 74 11.36 -6.44 9.79
N GLY A 75 12.34 -7.22 10.25
CA GLY A 75 13.62 -6.70 10.75
C GLY A 75 14.49 -5.95 9.72
N LEU A 76 14.21 -6.09 8.42
CA LEU A 76 14.88 -5.35 7.34
C LEU A 76 13.98 -4.32 6.65
N ILE A 77 12.73 -4.15 7.12
CA ILE A 77 11.74 -3.30 6.48
C ILE A 77 11.37 -2.18 7.45
N ASP A 78 11.77 -0.94 7.13
CA ASP A 78 11.30 0.26 7.81
C ASP A 78 9.87 0.58 7.33
N LEU A 79 8.88 -0.02 8.00
CA LEU A 79 7.47 0.16 7.71
C LEU A 79 6.93 1.44 8.35
N ARG A 80 6.46 2.38 7.54
CA ARG A 80 5.82 3.62 7.99
C ARG A 80 4.36 3.66 7.54
N LEU A 81 3.47 3.34 8.46
CA LEU A 81 2.02 3.44 8.29
C LEU A 81 1.58 4.90 8.50
N ASN A 82 0.38 5.23 7.99
CA ASN A 82 -0.14 6.60 7.99
C ASN A 82 0.87 7.61 7.39
N HIS A 83 1.63 7.19 6.38
CA HIS A 83 2.57 8.04 5.64
C HIS A 83 2.09 8.21 4.20
N ARG A 84 1.62 9.42 3.87
CA ARG A 84 1.05 9.74 2.57
C ARG A 84 2.08 10.45 1.71
N VAL A 85 2.53 9.80 0.63
CA VAL A 85 3.37 10.46 -0.37
C VAL A 85 2.52 11.42 -1.19
N VAL A 86 2.87 12.70 -1.18
CA VAL A 86 2.10 13.78 -1.85
C VAL A 86 2.81 14.34 -3.08
N GLY A 87 4.09 14.02 -3.26
CA GLY A 87 4.85 14.46 -4.42
C GLY A 87 6.29 13.98 -4.40
N ALA A 88 7.05 14.47 -5.38
CA ALA A 88 8.49 14.29 -5.47
C ALA A 88 9.18 15.65 -5.39
N GLU A 89 10.35 15.67 -4.78
CA GLU A 89 11.26 16.81 -4.78
C GLU A 89 12.50 16.45 -5.61
N GLY A 90 12.62 17.13 -6.76
CA GLY A 90 13.66 16.82 -7.73
C GLY A 90 13.58 15.37 -8.26
N THR A 91 14.71 14.67 -8.27
CA THR A 91 14.82 13.30 -8.84
C THR A 91 15.14 12.22 -7.81
N ARG A 92 15.36 12.60 -6.53
CA ARG A 92 15.92 11.71 -5.51
C ARG A 92 15.25 11.80 -4.14
N ALA A 93 14.21 12.61 -4.00
CA ALA A 93 13.45 12.72 -2.77
C ALA A 93 11.95 12.65 -3.03
N LEU A 94 11.23 12.02 -2.10
CA LEU A 94 9.79 12.10 -2.00
C LEU A 94 9.41 13.13 -0.94
N VAL A 95 8.27 13.76 -1.16
CA VAL A 95 7.59 14.57 -0.15
C VAL A 95 6.44 13.74 0.40
N ALA A 96 6.42 13.51 1.71
CA ALA A 96 5.38 12.75 2.38
C ALA A 96 4.84 13.51 3.60
N LEU A 97 3.59 13.21 3.97
CA LEU A 97 2.99 13.61 5.23
C LEU A 97 3.04 12.42 6.18
N ASP A 98 3.52 12.62 7.40
CA ASP A 98 3.49 11.60 8.45
C ASP A 98 2.11 11.51 9.13
N ALA A 99 2.01 10.69 10.17
CA ALA A 99 0.77 10.46 10.90
C ALA A 99 0.20 11.72 11.58
N ASP A 100 1.04 12.73 11.83
CA ASP A 100 0.68 14.01 12.43
C ASP A 100 0.47 15.10 11.35
N GLU A 101 0.36 14.72 10.07
CA GLU A 101 0.24 15.63 8.92
C GLU A 101 1.44 16.58 8.77
N ARG A 102 2.63 16.19 9.25
CA ARG A 102 3.85 16.97 9.08
C ARG A 102 4.58 16.55 7.82
N LEU A 103 5.12 17.55 7.11
CA LEU A 103 5.90 17.35 5.91
C LEU A 103 7.25 16.70 6.23
N GLN A 104 7.57 15.63 5.51
CA GLN A 104 8.82 14.89 5.60
C GLN A 104 9.42 14.77 4.19
N GLU A 105 10.72 15.02 4.08
CA GLU A 105 11.49 14.70 2.89
C GLU A 105 12.12 13.31 3.07
N ILE A 106 11.94 12.44 2.07
CA ILE A 106 12.40 11.05 2.12
C ILE A 106 13.31 10.81 0.92
N GLU A 107 14.62 10.85 1.17
CA GLU A 107 15.62 10.53 0.16
C GLU A 107 15.61 9.05 -0.21
N TYR A 108 15.81 8.76 -1.49
CA TYR A 108 15.93 7.40 -1.99
C TYR A 108 17.07 7.27 -3.00
N SER A 109 17.63 6.06 -3.08
CA SER A 109 18.51 5.65 -4.18
C SER A 109 17.74 4.96 -5.30
N HIS A 110 16.64 4.27 -4.94
CA HIS A 110 15.79 3.50 -5.83
C HIS A 110 14.35 3.68 -5.34
N LEU A 111 13.42 3.86 -6.26
CA LEU A 111 12.01 4.08 -5.95
C LEU A 111 11.17 3.02 -6.66
N LEU A 112 10.31 2.33 -5.91
CA LEU A 112 9.30 1.44 -6.44
C LEU A 112 7.92 1.99 -6.11
N LEU A 113 7.14 2.30 -7.15
CA LEU A 113 5.76 2.76 -7.02
C LEU A 113 4.81 1.56 -7.08
N ALA A 114 4.18 1.25 -5.96
CA ALA A 114 3.15 0.23 -5.79
C ALA A 114 1.84 0.84 -5.25
N ALA A 115 1.53 2.07 -5.67
CA ALA A 115 0.41 2.89 -5.18
C ALA A 115 -0.99 2.38 -5.58
N GLY A 116 -1.07 1.26 -6.31
CA GLY A 116 -2.33 0.69 -6.77
C GLY A 116 -2.98 1.52 -7.88
N CYS A 117 -4.30 1.46 -7.95
CA CYS A 117 -5.09 2.22 -8.90
C CYS A 117 -6.41 2.68 -8.26
N HIS A 118 -6.97 3.76 -8.80
CA HIS A 118 -8.31 4.21 -8.44
C HIS A 118 -9.30 3.74 -9.50
N GLU A 119 -10.49 3.37 -9.05
CA GLU A 119 -11.61 3.15 -9.96
C GLU A 119 -11.93 4.44 -10.70
N ARG A 120 -12.25 4.30 -11.99
CA ARG A 120 -12.57 5.42 -12.86
C ARG A 120 -14.09 5.58 -12.94
N SER A 121 -14.60 6.74 -12.53
CA SER A 121 -15.99 7.11 -12.83
C SER A 121 -16.19 7.26 -14.33
N VAL A 122 -17.29 6.71 -14.84
CA VAL A 122 -17.69 6.83 -16.26
C VAL A 122 -18.83 7.85 -16.34
N PRO A 123 -18.65 9.00 -17.00
CA PRO A 123 -19.71 9.99 -17.13
C PRO A 123 -20.84 9.51 -18.07
N PHE A 124 -22.07 9.51 -17.57
CA PHE A 124 -23.30 9.26 -18.35
C PHE A 124 -24.47 10.04 -17.71
N PRO A 125 -25.53 10.44 -18.43
CA PRO A 125 -26.65 11.15 -17.82
C PRO A 125 -27.19 10.44 -16.56
N GLY A 126 -27.15 11.11 -15.41
CA GLY A 126 -27.55 10.53 -14.12
C GLY A 126 -26.43 9.88 -13.28
N TRP A 127 -25.18 9.86 -13.75
CA TRP A 127 -24.04 9.23 -13.04
C TRP A 127 -23.70 9.84 -11.66
N THR A 128 -24.25 11.02 -11.34
CA THR A 128 -24.08 11.71 -10.06
C THR A 128 -25.28 11.57 -9.13
N LEU A 129 -26.30 10.80 -9.50
CA LEU A 129 -27.50 10.62 -8.67
C LEU A 129 -27.20 9.78 -7.41
N PRO A 130 -27.87 10.04 -6.28
CA PRO A 130 -27.77 9.19 -5.10
C PRO A 130 -28.04 7.72 -5.43
N GLY A 131 -27.20 6.82 -4.94
CA GLY A 131 -27.28 5.38 -5.21
C GLY A 131 -26.44 4.92 -6.40
N VAL A 132 -25.91 5.82 -7.24
CA VAL A 132 -24.89 5.49 -8.23
C VAL A 132 -23.52 5.54 -7.56
N ILE A 133 -22.90 4.38 -7.35
CA ILE A 133 -21.60 4.25 -6.70
C ILE A 133 -20.64 3.38 -7.51
N LEU A 134 -19.34 3.63 -7.34
CA LEU A 134 -18.27 2.76 -7.80
C LEU A 134 -18.28 1.44 -7.03
N LEU A 135 -17.77 0.35 -7.63
CA LEU A 135 -17.78 -0.97 -7.01
C LEU A 135 -16.96 -0.96 -5.72
N GLY A 136 -15.80 -0.29 -5.72
CA GLY A 136 -14.99 -0.08 -4.53
C GLY A 136 -15.71 0.71 -3.43
N GLY A 137 -16.69 1.55 -3.79
CA GLY A 137 -17.56 2.23 -2.83
C GLY A 137 -18.59 1.31 -2.17
N LEU A 138 -18.98 0.21 -2.82
CA LEU A 138 -19.81 -0.85 -2.24
C LEU A 138 -19.01 -1.76 -1.29
N GLN A 139 -17.68 -1.79 -1.43
CA GLN A 139 -16.80 -2.58 -0.58
C GLN A 139 -16.47 -1.89 0.76
N LEU A 140 -16.82 -0.60 0.95
CA LEU A 140 -16.56 0.18 2.15
C LEU A 140 -17.51 -0.11 3.31
#